data_AF-A0A655E782-F1
#
_entry.id   AF-A0A655E782-F1
#
_cell.length_a   1.000
_cell.length_b   1.000
_cell.length_c   1.000
_cell.angle_alpha   90.00
_cell.angle_beta   90.00
_cell.angle_gamma   90.00
#
_symmetry.space_group_name_H-M   'P 1'
#
loop_
_entity.id
_entity.type
_entity.pdbx_description
1 polymer ?
#
loop_
_entity_poly.entity_id
_entity_poly.type
_entity_poly.pdbx_seq_one_letter_code
_entity_poly.pdbx_strand_id
1 'polypeptide(L)'
;MAGIGHPPRFFATLEACGAHPQKCVPLADHQTLAPADVQALVGEGQTLVMTEKDAVKCRAFAEDNWWFLPVDARLSGEQPDKLLQHITSLVR
;
A
#
# COMPACT_ATOMS: atom_id res chain seq x y z
N MET A 1 -1.68 -6.14 6.03
CA MET A 1 -0.85 -6.95 5.10
C MET A 1 -0.06 -6.03 4.17
N ALA A 2 1.02 -6.50 3.55
CA ALA A 2 1.76 -5.68 2.59
C ALA A 2 2.51 -6.53 1.56
N GLY A 3 2.15 -6.38 0.28
CA GLY A 3 2.81 -6.98 -0.87
C GLY A 3 3.69 -5.98 -1.59
N ILE A 4 4.81 -5.56 -1.02
CA ILE A 4 5.79 -4.64 -1.62
C ILE A 4 7.21 -5.20 -1.43
N GLY A 5 8.19 -4.68 -2.16
CA GLY A 5 9.59 -5.13 -2.07
C GLY A 5 10.22 -5.11 -0.66
N HIS A 6 9.69 -4.32 0.29
CA HIS A 6 10.11 -4.36 1.69
C HIS A 6 8.91 -4.17 2.65
N PRO A 7 8.13 -5.23 2.93
CA PRO A 7 6.91 -5.15 3.76
C PRO A 7 7.11 -4.56 5.16
N PRO A 8 8.23 -4.80 5.88
CA PRO A 8 8.45 -4.20 7.21
C PRO A 8 8.33 -2.68 7.24
N ARG A 9 8.70 -1.97 6.16
CA ARG A 9 8.58 -0.50 6.08
C ARG A 9 7.13 -0.03 6.22
N PHE A 10 6.19 -0.78 5.65
CA PHE A 10 4.77 -0.44 5.74
C PHE A 10 4.26 -0.58 7.18
N PHE A 11 4.58 -1.68 7.87
CA PHE A 11 4.15 -1.89 9.25
C PHE A 11 4.77 -0.86 10.20
N ALA A 12 6.06 -0.54 10.04
CA ALA A 12 6.71 0.52 10.80
C ALA A 12 6.05 1.89 10.56
N THR A 13 5.57 2.16 9.35
CA THR A 13 4.84 3.40 9.04
C THR A 13 3.49 3.45 9.76
N LEU A 14 2.75 2.33 9.82
CA LEU A 14 1.50 2.25 10.59
C LEU A 14 1.75 2.53 12.07
N GLU A 15 2.80 1.95 12.65
CA GLU A 15 3.20 2.21 14.04
C GLU A 15 3.57 3.68 14.26
N ALA A 16 4.34 4.29 13.35
CA ALA A 16 4.69 5.70 13.41
C ALA A 16 3.46 6.64 13.30
N CYS A 17 2.40 6.20 12.63
CA CYS A 17 1.12 6.90 12.58
C CYS A 17 0.24 6.66 13.82
N GLY A 18 0.70 5.87 14.81
CA GLY A 18 -0.02 5.59 16.05
C GLY A 18 -0.94 4.37 16.00
N ALA A 19 -0.90 3.58 14.92
CA ALA A 19 -1.59 2.29 14.90
C ALA A 19 -0.78 1.23 15.66
N HIS A 20 -1.47 0.19 16.16
CA HIS A 20 -0.83 -0.95 16.82
C HIS A 20 -1.22 -2.24 16.09
N PRO A 21 -0.46 -2.64 15.05
CA PRO A 21 -0.78 -3.84 14.28
C PRO A 21 -0.73 -5.10 15.16
N GLN A 22 -1.86 -5.80 15.28
CA GLN A 22 -1.92 -7.06 16.04
C GLN A 22 -1.25 -8.22 15.26
N LYS A 23 -1.25 -8.14 13.93
CA LYS A 23 -0.72 -9.15 13.02
C LYS A 23 -0.16 -8.48 11.77
N CYS A 24 1.10 -8.76 11.45
CA CYS A 24 1.78 -8.28 10.26
C CYS A 24 1.92 -9.41 9.25
N VAL A 25 1.27 -9.28 8.10
CA VAL A 25 1.29 -10.30 7.03
C VAL A 25 2.08 -9.78 5.83
N PRO A 26 3.36 -10.17 5.67
CA PRO A 26 4.11 -9.87 4.46
C PRO A 26 3.62 -10.73 3.30
N LEU A 27 3.54 -10.15 2.12
CA LEU A 27 3.16 -10.82 0.88
C LEU A 27 4.26 -10.59 -0.17
N ALA A 28 4.34 -11.45 -1.18
CA ALA A 28 5.21 -11.18 -2.33
C ALA A 28 4.64 -10.01 -3.16
N ASP A 29 5.51 -9.20 -3.77
CA ASP A 29 5.14 -7.97 -4.49
C ASP A 29 4.01 -8.21 -5.53
N HIS A 30 4.15 -9.32 -6.26
CA HIS A 30 3.24 -9.77 -7.31
C HIS A 30 2.36 -10.95 -6.90
N GLN A 31 2.17 -11.20 -5.61
CA GLN A 31 1.27 -12.25 -5.16
C GLN A 31 -0.15 -11.98 -5.68
N THR A 32 -0.75 -13.00 -6.31
CA THR A 32 -2.18 -13.03 -6.63
C THR A 32 -2.96 -13.19 -5.34
N LEU A 33 -4.02 -12.39 -5.18
CA LEU A 33 -4.88 -12.40 -4.00
C LEU A 33 -6.22 -13.00 -4.37
N ALA A 34 -6.54 -14.18 -3.83
CA ALA A 34 -7.90 -14.70 -3.87
C ALA A 34 -8.70 -14.15 -2.67
N PRO A 35 -10.02 -13.94 -2.80
CA PRO A 35 -10.85 -13.44 -1.71
C PRO A 35 -10.72 -14.25 -0.42
N ALA A 36 -10.76 -15.59 -0.54
CA ALA A 36 -10.67 -16.50 0.59
C ALA A 36 -9.32 -16.38 1.33
N ASP A 37 -8.22 -16.16 0.60
CA ASP A 37 -6.89 -16.01 1.20
C ASP A 37 -6.81 -14.76 2.06
N VAL A 38 -7.41 -13.65 1.60
CA VAL A 38 -7.40 -12.37 2.33
C VAL A 38 -8.36 -12.41 3.51
N GLN A 39 -9.55 -13.00 3.35
CA GLN A 39 -10.52 -13.19 4.44
C GLN A 39 -9.93 -14.03 5.57
N ALA A 40 -9.19 -15.08 5.25
CA ALA A 40 -8.51 -15.91 6.26
C ALA A 40 -7.44 -15.16 7.08
N LEU A 41 -7.02 -13.96 6.66
CA LEU A 41 -6.06 -13.15 7.42
C LEU A 41 -6.70 -12.44 8.61
N VAL A 42 -8.03 -12.24 8.59
CA VAL A 42 -8.79 -11.34 9.47
C VAL A 42 -9.76 -12.16 10.33
N GLY A 43 -9.75 -11.93 11.64
CA GLY A 43 -10.77 -12.47 12.55
C GLY A 43 -11.99 -11.55 12.69
N GLU A 44 -13.04 -12.04 13.33
CA GLU A 44 -14.24 -11.24 13.62
C GLU A 44 -13.89 -9.94 14.36
N GLY A 45 -14.43 -8.81 13.88
CA GLY A 45 -14.22 -7.48 14.46
C GLY A 45 -12.83 -6.88 14.22
N GLN A 46 -11.92 -7.56 13.53
CA GLN A 46 -10.61 -7.01 13.20
C GLN A 46 -10.66 -6.10 11.98
N THR A 47 -9.79 -5.08 11.94
CA THR A 47 -9.63 -4.19 10.79
C THR A 47 -8.42 -4.64 9.98
N LEU A 48 -8.58 -4.80 8.67
CA LEU A 48 -7.47 -5.09 7.78
C LEU A 48 -6.94 -3.77 7.21
N VAL A 49 -5.65 -3.50 7.40
CA VAL A 49 -4.97 -2.38 6.74
C VAL A 49 -3.91 -2.92 5.79
N MET A 50 -3.91 -2.42 4.54
CA MET A 50 -3.00 -2.86 3.47
C MET A 50 -2.35 -1.71 2.71
N THR A 51 -1.42 -2.03 1.80
CA THR A 51 -0.90 -1.02 0.88
C THR A 51 -1.95 -0.68 -0.17
N GLU A 52 -1.90 0.54 -0.72
CA GLU A 52 -2.83 0.94 -1.79
C GLU A 52 -2.80 -0.01 -2.99
N LYS A 53 -1.62 -0.52 -3.36
CA LYS A 53 -1.46 -1.50 -4.43
C LYS A 53 -2.22 -2.80 -4.17
N ASP A 54 -2.17 -3.29 -2.93
CA ASP A 54 -2.92 -4.50 -2.57
C ASP A 54 -4.43 -4.22 -2.52
N ALA A 55 -4.83 -3.02 -2.11
CA ALA A 55 -6.24 -2.62 -2.12
C ALA A 55 -6.83 -2.56 -3.53
N VAL A 56 -6.05 -2.17 -4.54
CA VAL A 56 -6.47 -2.26 -5.95
C VAL A 56 -6.78 -3.70 -6.35
N LYS A 57 -5.99 -4.68 -5.89
CA LYS A 57 -6.22 -6.11 -6.15
C LYS A 57 -7.48 -6.62 -5.42
N CYS A 58 -7.73 -6.13 -4.21
CA CYS A 58 -8.87 -6.54 -3.39
C CYS A 58 -10.19 -5.82 -3.71
N ARG A 59 -10.17 -4.75 -4.53
CA ARG A 59 -11.32 -3.84 -4.74
C ARG A 59 -12.65 -4.55 -5.01
N ALA A 60 -12.64 -5.64 -5.79
CA ALA A 60 -13.87 -6.34 -6.18
C ALA A 60 -14.56 -7.12 -5.04
N PHE A 61 -13.85 -7.37 -3.94
CA PHE A 61 -14.32 -8.20 -2.82
C PHE A 61 -13.96 -7.60 -1.45
N ALA A 62 -13.58 -6.32 -1.40
CA ALA A 62 -13.22 -5.66 -0.16
C ALA A 62 -14.45 -5.54 0.76
N GLU A 63 -14.20 -5.72 2.06
CA GLU A 63 -15.21 -5.57 3.10
C GLU A 63 -15.13 -4.18 3.75
N ASP A 64 -16.17 -3.76 4.46
CA ASP A 64 -16.31 -2.40 5.02
C ASP A 64 -15.18 -2.01 6.01
N ASN A 65 -14.56 -2.99 6.65
CA ASN A 65 -13.47 -2.85 7.62
C ASN A 65 -12.08 -3.05 6.99
N TRP A 66 -11.98 -3.02 5.66
CA TRP A 66 -10.71 -3.15 4.94
C TRP A 66 -10.26 -1.79 4.39
N TRP A 67 -9.10 -1.36 4.83
CA TRP A 67 -8.56 -0.04 4.54
C TRP A 67 -7.17 -0.13 3.92
N PHE A 68 -6.76 0.96 3.30
CA PHE A 68 -5.38 1.14 2.88
C PHE A 68 -4.84 2.46 3.41
N LEU A 69 -3.53 2.52 3.57
CA LEU A 69 -2.84 3.77 3.88
C LEU A 69 -2.40 4.43 2.57
N PRO A 70 -3.01 5.56 2.14
CA PRO A 70 -2.54 6.31 0.98
C PRO A 70 -1.16 6.91 1.27
N VAL A 71 -0.30 6.95 0.24
CA VAL A 71 1.05 7.52 0.33
C VAL A 71 1.29 8.42 -0.87
N ASP A 72 1.49 9.71 -0.60
CA ASP A 72 1.81 10.70 -1.62
C ASP A 72 3.31 11.00 -1.65
N ALA A 73 3.91 10.93 -2.83
CA ALA A 73 5.25 11.45 -3.06
C ALA A 73 5.19 12.99 -3.17
N ARG A 74 5.77 13.69 -2.20
CA ARG A 74 5.91 15.15 -2.25
C ARG A 74 7.31 15.52 -2.68
N LEU A 75 7.45 15.94 -3.93
CA LEU A 75 8.70 16.47 -4.47
C LEU A 75 8.75 17.98 -4.18
N SER A 76 9.87 18.48 -3.67
CA SER A 76 10.05 19.89 -3.30
C SER A 76 11.18 20.55 -4.08
N GLY A 77 11.16 21.88 -4.13
CA GLY A 77 12.13 22.69 -4.88
C GLY A 77 11.87 22.69 -6.39
N GLU A 78 12.79 23.29 -7.16
CA GLU A 78 12.64 23.45 -8.62
C GLU A 78 13.16 22.25 -9.44
N GLN A 79 13.87 21.32 -8.80
CA GLN A 79 14.50 20.18 -9.50
C GLN A 79 13.49 19.25 -10.20
N PRO A 80 12.32 18.91 -9.60
CA PRO A 80 11.31 18.09 -10.27
C PRO A 80 10.79 18.74 -11.55
N ASP A 81 10.52 20.05 -11.52
CA ASP A 81 10.02 20.80 -12.67
C ASP A 81 11.07 20.88 -13.79
N LYS A 82 12.35 21.11 -13.43
CA LYS A 82 13.45 21.10 -14.40
C LYS A 82 13.63 19.72 -15.04
N LEU A 83 13.54 18.65 -14.25
CA LEU A 83 13.59 17.28 -14.76
C LEU A 83 12.42 17.01 -15.72
N LEU A 84 11.21 17.41 -15.33
CA LEU A 84 10.01 17.24 -16.16
C LEU A 84 10.15 17.99 -17.49
N GLN A 85 10.56 19.26 -17.45
CA GLN A 85 10.82 20.06 -18.66
C GLN A 85 11.84 19.40 -19.58
N HIS A 86 12.93 18.87 -19.01
CA HIS A 86 13.95 18.19 -19.79
C HIS A 86 13.39 16.93 -20.47
N ILE A 87 12.69 16.07 -19.73
CA ILE A 87 12.06 14.86 -20.29
C ILE A 87 11.08 15.23 -21.40
N THR A 88 10.22 16.23 -21.18
CA THR A 88 9.23 16.66 -22.18
C THR A 88 9.89 17.20 -23.45
N SER A 89 11.02 17.92 -23.34
CA SER A 89 11.74 18.43 -24.52
C SER A 89 12.33 17.33 -25.42
N LEU A 90 12.51 16.12 -24.89
CA LEU A 90 13.03 14.96 -25.62
C LEU A 90 11.94 14.15 -26.34
N VAL A 91 10.67 14.33 -25.94
CA VAL A 91 9.53 13.67 -26.58
C VAL A 91 9.05 14.57 -27.71
N ARG A 92 9.47 14.26 -28.95
CA ARG A 92 8.95 14.87 -30.19
C ARG A 92 7.75 14.12 -30.71
#